data_AF-A0A937G400-F1
#
_entry.id   AF-A0A937G400-F1
#
_cell.length_a   1.000
_cell.length_b   1.000
_cell.length_c   1.000
_cell.angle_alpha   90.00
_cell.angle_beta   90.00
_cell.angle_gamma   90.00
#
_symmetry.space_group_name_H-M   'P 1'
#
loop_
_entity.id
_entity.type
_entity.pdbx_description
1 polymer ?
#
loop_
_entity_poly.entity_id
_entity_poly.type
_entity_poly.pdbx_seq_one_letter_code
_entity_poly.pdbx_strand_id
1 'polypeptide(L)'
;MKLGFMMTLLGSLMFFASCDDNDEITPVDPNASYDAILRLSEAGTGDTTSATVTVDANTQSTIKARVTFLSTSVSMRRLYITQNIGGQGDEPFEITAAVDKKADGSIDIEAANSNGIVYELTLPVPSGVGTGTVVYKLWTTTGRGDYRDQTKRFAVGTGSITLNYGGTNEAAAVKSYSAKLLYAPLADGSSKTFISTYNGETYQISQGVEYASFWDFGYYYGNTNNASLASTYTYPKLFNHDNDPNTALVAVATLTNTPQEELNHAYFTGSSKTSADFDAVAVKGDLDFITKPATESVTGLQVGDIIEFVDGYGKKGLIRVVSINGTFGTGDYIELDIKVQP
;
A
#
# COMPACT_ATOMS: atom_id res chain seq x y z
N MET A 1 -63.85 -5.29 -1.26
CA MET A 1 -63.30 -4.39 -0.21
C MET A 1 -62.14 -5.14 0.42
N LYS A 2 -60.87 -4.89 0.04
CA LYS A 2 -60.00 -3.75 0.45
C LYS A 2 -60.05 -3.54 1.97
N LEU A 3 -58.98 -3.41 2.74
CA LEU A 3 -57.52 -3.40 2.57
C LEU A 3 -57.00 -3.21 4.02
N GLY A 4 -55.82 -3.71 4.38
CA GLY A 4 -55.22 -3.37 5.68
C GLY A 4 -53.86 -4.02 5.90
N PHE A 5 -52.88 -3.65 5.05
CA PHE A 5 -51.49 -4.12 5.11
C PHE A 5 -50.55 -2.90 5.20
N MET A 6 -49.43 -3.13 5.88
CA MET A 6 -48.15 -2.41 5.82
C MET A 6 -48.06 -0.97 6.35
N MET A 7 -47.33 -0.86 7.47
CA MET A 7 -46.70 0.34 7.96
C MET A 7 -45.30 0.43 7.33
N THR A 8 -45.12 1.34 6.37
CA THR A 8 -43.82 1.69 5.78
C THR A 8 -43.10 2.71 6.65
N LEU A 9 -41.90 2.34 7.11
CA LEU A 9 -40.95 3.24 7.76
C LEU A 9 -40.22 4.05 6.67
N LEU A 10 -40.59 5.33 6.51
CA LEU A 10 -39.87 6.29 5.67
C LEU A 10 -38.54 6.66 6.37
N GLY A 11 -37.42 6.16 5.85
CA GLY A 11 -36.09 6.66 6.19
C GLY A 11 -35.76 7.86 5.30
N SER A 12 -35.64 9.03 5.90
CA SER A 12 -35.23 10.28 5.27
C SER A 12 -33.83 10.18 4.64
N LEU A 13 -33.74 10.29 3.31
CA LEU A 13 -32.49 10.63 2.62
C LEU A 13 -32.23 12.13 2.84
N MET A 14 -31.22 12.49 3.63
CA MET A 14 -30.66 13.83 3.60
C MET A 14 -29.62 13.91 2.50
N PHE A 15 -29.82 14.82 1.54
CA PHE A 15 -28.84 15.21 0.54
C PHE A 15 -28.05 16.39 1.10
N PHE A 16 -26.74 16.21 1.32
CA PHE A 16 -25.83 17.33 1.54
C PHE A 16 -25.28 17.75 0.18
N ALA A 17 -25.74 18.88 -0.33
CA ALA A 17 -25.03 19.63 -1.36
C ALA A 17 -24.01 20.50 -0.63
N SER A 18 -22.74 20.10 -0.67
CA SER A 18 -21.64 20.99 -0.28
C SER A 18 -21.39 21.97 -1.43
N CYS A 19 -21.24 23.24 -1.09
CA CYS A 19 -20.92 24.31 -2.02
C CYS A 19 -19.43 24.62 -1.83
N ASP A 20 -18.57 23.75 -2.35
CA ASP A 20 -17.13 23.95 -2.44
C ASP A 20 -16.64 23.27 -3.72
N ASP A 21 -15.61 23.83 -4.37
CA ASP A 21 -15.17 23.49 -5.75
C ASP A 21 -14.53 22.08 -5.87
N ASN A 22 -14.72 21.22 -4.87
CA ASN A 22 -14.38 19.80 -4.91
C ASN A 22 -15.58 19.01 -5.47
N ASP A 23 -15.50 18.62 -6.74
CA ASP A 23 -16.41 17.68 -7.42
C ASP A 23 -16.39 16.24 -6.82
N GLU A 24 -15.89 16.07 -5.59
CA GLU A 24 -15.61 14.79 -4.92
C GLU A 24 -16.87 13.93 -4.69
N ILE A 25 -18.05 14.56 -4.81
CA ILE A 25 -19.34 13.91 -4.75
C ILE A 25 -20.07 14.17 -6.06
N THR A 26 -19.90 13.30 -7.06
CA THR A 26 -20.90 13.24 -8.14
C THR A 26 -22.24 12.91 -7.49
N PRO A 27 -23.28 13.76 -7.65
CA PRO A 27 -24.58 13.51 -7.06
C PRO A 27 -25.08 12.14 -7.52
N VAL A 28 -25.40 11.28 -6.55
CA VAL A 28 -25.86 9.93 -6.81
C VAL A 28 -27.17 10.01 -7.58
N ASP A 29 -27.24 9.46 -8.80
CA ASP A 29 -28.51 9.39 -9.52
C ASP A 29 -29.36 8.27 -8.89
N PRO A 30 -30.46 8.61 -8.19
CA PRO A 30 -31.30 7.61 -7.55
C PRO A 30 -31.98 6.65 -8.55
N ASN A 31 -31.96 6.98 -9.84
CA ASN A 31 -32.51 6.17 -10.93
C ASN A 31 -31.43 5.44 -11.74
N ALA A 32 -30.14 5.64 -11.45
CA ALA A 32 -29.08 4.91 -12.13
C ALA A 32 -29.10 3.42 -11.74
N SER A 33 -28.85 2.58 -12.75
CA SER A 33 -28.57 1.16 -12.54
C SER A 33 -27.07 0.98 -12.32
N TYR A 34 -26.71 0.20 -11.29
CA TYR A 34 -25.33 -0.14 -10.98
C TYR A 34 -25.14 -1.65 -11.13
N ASP A 35 -24.00 -2.04 -11.68
CA ASP A 35 -23.59 -3.43 -11.84
C ASP A 35 -23.16 -4.04 -10.49
N ALA A 36 -22.60 -3.21 -9.60
CA ALA A 36 -22.18 -3.59 -8.26
C ALA A 36 -22.64 -2.57 -7.20
N ILE A 37 -23.11 -3.06 -6.05
CA ILE A 37 -23.48 -2.21 -4.92
C ILE A 37 -22.80 -2.74 -3.66
N LEU A 38 -22.03 -1.90 -3.00
CA LEU A 38 -21.49 -2.14 -1.68
C LEU A 38 -22.11 -1.18 -0.66
N ARG A 39 -22.38 -1.72 0.52
CA ARG A 39 -22.79 -0.96 1.69
C ARG A 39 -21.94 -1.43 2.87
N LEU A 40 -21.17 -0.52 3.42
CA LEU A 40 -20.20 -0.79 4.47
C LEU A 40 -20.52 0.12 5.63
N SER A 41 -20.66 -0.45 6.82
CA SER A 41 -20.95 0.29 8.04
C SER A 41 -20.04 -0.13 9.17
N GLU A 42 -19.77 0.80 10.07
CA GLU A 42 -18.99 0.55 11.29
C GLU A 42 -19.55 -0.63 12.11
N ALA A 43 -20.89 -0.78 12.15
CA ALA A 43 -21.55 -1.85 12.90
C ALA A 43 -21.63 -3.19 12.14
N GLY A 44 -21.27 -3.21 10.84
CA GLY A 44 -21.38 -4.38 9.97
C GLY A 44 -22.82 -4.86 9.68
N THR A 45 -23.83 -4.24 10.27
CA THR A 45 -25.21 -4.72 10.23
C THR A 45 -25.91 -4.25 8.96
N GLY A 46 -26.35 -5.20 8.12
CA GLY A 46 -26.98 -4.89 6.84
C GLY A 46 -25.97 -4.52 5.74
N ASP A 47 -24.69 -4.82 5.97
CA ASP A 47 -23.64 -4.56 5.00
C ASP A 47 -23.70 -5.51 3.81
N THR A 48 -23.29 -4.98 2.66
CA THR A 48 -22.90 -5.76 1.49
C THR A 48 -21.41 -5.53 1.31
N THR A 49 -20.61 -6.48 1.81
CA THR A 49 -19.14 -6.39 1.85
C THR A 49 -18.46 -6.96 0.60
N SER A 50 -19.21 -7.68 -0.23
CA SER A 50 -18.70 -8.20 -1.50
C SER A 50 -19.76 -8.13 -2.59
N ALA A 51 -19.32 -7.82 -3.81
CA ALA A 51 -20.12 -7.90 -5.02
C ALA A 51 -19.29 -8.60 -6.10
N THR A 52 -19.92 -9.46 -6.90
CA THR A 52 -19.27 -10.12 -8.05
C THR A 52 -20.07 -9.84 -9.30
N VAL A 53 -19.39 -9.34 -10.33
CA VAL A 53 -19.97 -9.03 -11.64
C VAL A 53 -19.28 -9.91 -12.67
N THR A 54 -20.07 -10.66 -13.44
CA THR A 54 -19.52 -11.38 -14.60
C THR A 54 -19.37 -10.40 -15.74
N VAL A 55 -18.16 -10.30 -16.30
CA VAL A 55 -17.84 -9.35 -17.34
C VAL A 55 -17.26 -10.03 -18.57
N ASP A 56 -17.50 -9.44 -19.73
CA ASP A 56 -16.89 -9.86 -21.00
C ASP A 56 -16.02 -8.73 -21.53
N ALA A 57 -14.69 -8.89 -21.41
CA ALA A 57 -13.70 -7.90 -21.84
C ALA A 57 -13.77 -7.56 -23.34
N ASN A 58 -14.45 -8.37 -24.15
CA ASN A 58 -14.62 -8.12 -25.58
C ASN A 58 -15.75 -7.13 -25.88
N THR A 59 -16.71 -7.01 -24.96
CA THR A 59 -17.92 -6.22 -25.16
C THR A 59 -18.11 -5.12 -24.12
N GLN A 60 -17.41 -5.18 -22.99
CA GLN A 60 -17.47 -4.22 -21.90
C GLN A 60 -16.10 -3.59 -21.65
N SER A 61 -16.07 -2.27 -21.47
CA SER A 61 -14.86 -1.52 -21.12
C SER A 61 -14.84 -1.02 -19.67
N THR A 62 -16.01 -0.94 -19.03
CA THR A 62 -16.20 -0.43 -17.66
C THR A 62 -17.45 -1.04 -17.04
N ILE A 63 -17.51 -1.08 -15.70
CA ILE A 63 -18.74 -1.27 -14.94
C ILE A 63 -19.03 -0.05 -14.06
N LYS A 64 -20.29 0.14 -13.67
CA LYS A 64 -20.70 1.15 -12.69
C LYS A 64 -20.93 0.51 -11.33
N ALA A 65 -20.26 1.03 -10.32
CA ALA A 65 -20.41 0.58 -8.94
C ALA A 65 -20.87 1.71 -8.03
N ARG A 66 -21.73 1.38 -7.07
CA ARG A 66 -22.10 2.28 -5.97
C ARG A 66 -21.52 1.74 -4.68
N VAL A 67 -20.76 2.56 -3.96
CA VAL A 67 -20.14 2.18 -2.69
C VAL A 67 -20.58 3.16 -1.62
N THR A 68 -21.19 2.66 -0.55
CA THR A 68 -21.65 3.48 0.57
C THR A 68 -20.86 3.13 1.83
N PHE A 69 -20.29 4.13 2.49
CA PHE A 69 -19.64 4.00 3.79
C PHE A 69 -20.46 4.76 4.85
N LEU A 70 -20.71 4.14 6.00
CA LEU A 70 -21.47 4.72 7.10
C LEU A 70 -20.75 4.51 8.43
N SER A 71 -20.56 5.58 9.18
CA SER A 71 -20.09 5.53 10.56
C SER A 71 -20.98 6.35 11.48
N THR A 72 -21.09 5.92 12.73
CA THR A 72 -21.82 6.64 13.77
C THR A 72 -20.94 7.13 14.90
N SER A 73 -19.72 6.57 15.04
CA SER A 73 -18.85 6.89 16.17
C SER A 73 -17.42 7.27 15.77
N VAL A 74 -16.96 6.94 14.55
CA VAL A 74 -15.61 7.26 14.08
C VAL A 74 -15.65 8.18 12.86
N SER A 75 -14.80 9.21 12.88
CA SER A 75 -14.63 10.06 11.69
C SER A 75 -13.74 9.37 10.67
N MET A 76 -14.29 9.05 9.51
CA MET A 76 -13.54 8.66 8.33
C MET A 76 -12.75 9.87 7.80
N ARG A 77 -11.46 9.66 7.51
CA ARG A 77 -10.52 10.70 7.06
C ARG A 77 -9.83 10.37 5.75
N ARG A 78 -9.59 9.09 5.46
CA ARG A 78 -9.00 8.66 4.19
C ARG A 78 -9.77 7.50 3.59
N LEU A 79 -9.81 7.42 2.27
CA LEU A 79 -10.27 6.28 1.49
C LEU A 79 -9.08 5.65 0.77
N TYR A 80 -8.98 4.32 0.87
CA TYR A 80 -8.01 3.52 0.17
C TYR A 80 -8.73 2.58 -0.80
N ILE A 81 -8.21 2.47 -2.01
CA ILE A 81 -8.68 1.51 -3.01
C ILE A 81 -7.48 0.77 -3.59
N THR A 82 -7.54 -0.56 -3.58
CA THR A 82 -6.58 -1.38 -4.34
C THR A 82 -7.28 -2.09 -5.48
N GLN A 83 -6.49 -2.47 -6.48
CA GLN A 83 -6.87 -3.39 -7.53
C GLN A 83 -5.90 -4.56 -7.58
N ASN A 84 -6.42 -5.75 -7.88
CA ASN A 84 -5.63 -6.95 -8.12
C ASN A 84 -6.11 -7.58 -9.42
N ILE A 85 -5.29 -7.44 -10.46
CA ILE A 85 -5.60 -7.92 -11.80
C ILE A 85 -5.01 -9.32 -11.95
N GLY A 86 -5.85 -10.32 -12.23
CA GLY A 86 -5.40 -11.69 -12.51
C GLY A 86 -4.62 -12.34 -11.37
N GLY A 87 -4.86 -11.93 -10.12
CA GLY A 87 -4.15 -12.47 -8.96
C GLY A 87 -2.69 -12.01 -8.83
N GLN A 88 -2.27 -10.97 -9.58
CA GLN A 88 -0.89 -10.51 -9.67
C GLN A 88 -0.42 -9.64 -8.49
N GLY A 89 -1.24 -9.44 -7.47
CA GLY A 89 -0.93 -8.59 -6.31
C GLY A 89 -1.83 -7.37 -6.21
N ASP A 90 -1.95 -6.82 -5.02
CA ASP A 90 -2.74 -5.61 -4.79
C ASP A 90 -1.89 -4.38 -5.10
N GLU A 91 -2.35 -3.52 -6.00
CA GLU A 91 -1.77 -2.21 -6.34
C GLU A 91 -2.75 -1.08 -5.99
N PRO A 92 -2.31 0.15 -5.70
CA PRO A 92 -3.23 1.27 -5.52
C PRO A 92 -4.05 1.47 -6.80
N PHE A 93 -5.34 1.70 -6.64
CA PHE A 93 -6.22 2.04 -7.74
C PHE A 93 -6.41 3.55 -7.79
N GLU A 94 -5.90 4.14 -8.87
CA GLU A 94 -6.05 5.56 -9.12
C GLU A 94 -7.41 5.86 -9.74
N ILE A 95 -8.27 6.57 -8.99
CA ILE A 95 -9.51 7.11 -9.54
C ILE A 95 -9.17 8.27 -10.50
N THR A 96 -9.85 8.30 -11.64
CA THR A 96 -9.68 9.32 -12.69
C THR A 96 -10.49 10.59 -12.44
N ALA A 97 -11.49 10.55 -11.56
CA ALA A 97 -12.24 11.72 -11.13
C ALA A 97 -11.34 12.68 -10.32
N ALA A 98 -11.71 13.97 -10.31
CA ALA A 98 -11.07 14.96 -9.46
C ALA A 98 -11.45 14.68 -7.99
N VAL A 99 -10.49 14.13 -7.24
CA VAL A 99 -10.60 13.81 -5.81
C VAL A 99 -9.39 14.42 -5.10
N ASP A 100 -9.52 14.79 -3.81
CA ASP A 100 -8.38 15.32 -3.07
C ASP A 100 -7.43 14.16 -2.73
N LYS A 101 -6.32 14.05 -3.46
CA LYS A 101 -5.31 13.01 -3.24
C LYS A 101 -4.25 13.49 -2.29
N LYS A 102 -3.90 12.63 -1.35
CA LYS A 102 -2.81 12.84 -0.42
C LYS A 102 -1.53 12.23 -0.97
N ALA A 103 -0.40 12.59 -0.36
CA ALA A 103 0.90 12.25 -0.92
C ALA A 103 1.16 10.73 -0.94
N ASP A 104 0.48 9.98 -0.07
CA ASP A 104 0.50 8.52 -0.05
C ASP A 104 -0.40 7.87 -1.11
N GLY A 105 -1.11 8.66 -1.92
CA GLY A 105 -2.07 8.21 -2.94
C GLY A 105 -3.46 7.91 -2.38
N SER A 106 -3.70 8.03 -1.07
CA SER A 106 -5.05 7.91 -0.51
C SER A 106 -5.90 9.12 -0.86
N ILE A 107 -7.21 8.94 -0.85
CA ILE A 107 -8.18 10.03 -1.06
C ILE A 107 -8.53 10.63 0.30
N ASP A 108 -8.43 11.94 0.44
CA ASP A 108 -8.86 12.65 1.62
C ASP A 108 -10.38 12.65 1.70
N ILE A 109 -10.90 12.51 2.91
CA ILE A 109 -12.32 12.62 3.18
C ILE A 109 -12.52 13.91 3.97
N GLU A 110 -13.22 14.85 3.34
CA GLU A 110 -13.57 16.11 4.00
C GLU A 110 -14.28 15.87 5.34
N ALA A 111 -13.96 16.71 6.32
CA ALA A 111 -14.50 16.56 7.67
C ALA A 111 -16.03 16.62 7.73
N ALA A 112 -16.68 17.35 6.81
CA ALA A 112 -18.13 17.41 6.71
C ALA A 112 -18.77 16.06 6.36
N ASN A 113 -18.04 15.19 5.66
CA ASN A 113 -18.53 13.91 5.15
C ASN A 113 -18.02 12.70 5.96
N SER A 114 -17.33 12.94 7.09
CA SER A 114 -16.61 11.90 7.83
C SER A 114 -17.47 10.76 8.37
N ASN A 115 -18.79 10.88 8.38
CA ASN A 115 -19.70 9.89 8.98
C ASN A 115 -20.57 9.17 7.93
N GLY A 116 -20.57 9.61 6.67
CA GLY A 116 -21.41 9.03 5.64
C GLY A 116 -21.03 9.51 4.26
N ILE A 117 -20.64 8.59 3.38
CA ILE A 117 -20.19 8.91 2.03
C ILE A 117 -20.76 7.88 1.06
N VAL A 118 -21.13 8.35 -0.12
CA VAL A 118 -21.53 7.49 -1.23
C VAL A 118 -20.69 7.84 -2.45
N TYR A 119 -19.97 6.87 -2.98
CA TYR A 119 -19.20 6.99 -4.21
C TYR A 119 -19.91 6.28 -5.35
N GLU A 120 -19.92 6.92 -6.51
CA GLU A 120 -20.15 6.26 -7.79
C GLU A 120 -18.80 6.05 -8.46
N LEU A 121 -18.44 4.78 -8.67
CA LEU A 121 -17.18 4.40 -9.28
C LEU A 121 -17.43 3.84 -10.67
N THR A 122 -16.71 4.39 -11.65
CA THR A 122 -16.58 3.75 -12.96
C THR A 122 -15.31 2.91 -12.93
N LEU A 123 -15.47 1.60 -12.76
CA LEU A 123 -14.33 0.68 -12.66
C LEU A 123 -14.01 0.14 -14.05
N PRO A 124 -12.73 0.16 -14.48
CA PRO A 124 -12.35 -0.37 -15.77
C PRO A 124 -12.54 -1.89 -15.82
N VAL A 125 -12.87 -2.39 -17.01
CA VAL A 125 -12.81 -3.81 -17.38
C VAL A 125 -11.54 -3.96 -18.23
N PRO A 126 -10.38 -4.33 -17.64
CA PRO A 126 -9.13 -4.31 -18.38
C PRO A 126 -9.17 -5.29 -19.55
N SER A 127 -8.83 -4.80 -20.75
CA SER A 127 -8.65 -5.66 -21.92
C SER A 127 -7.42 -6.56 -21.73
N GLY A 128 -7.45 -7.77 -22.31
CA GLY A 128 -6.30 -8.69 -22.31
C GLY A 128 -6.14 -9.58 -21.07
N VAL A 129 -7.05 -9.50 -20.09
CA VAL A 129 -7.04 -10.40 -18.91
C VAL A 129 -7.32 -11.85 -19.31
N GLY A 130 -8.09 -12.10 -20.38
CA GLY A 130 -8.34 -13.43 -20.96
C GLY A 130 -9.25 -14.31 -20.10
N THR A 131 -8.80 -14.66 -18.90
CA THR A 131 -9.50 -15.43 -17.86
C THR A 131 -9.04 -14.97 -16.47
N GLY A 132 -9.82 -15.26 -15.43
CA GLY A 132 -9.52 -14.97 -14.03
C GLY A 132 -10.41 -13.86 -13.47
N THR A 133 -9.84 -13.06 -12.58
CA THR A 133 -10.57 -12.00 -11.87
C THR A 133 -9.80 -10.69 -11.81
N VAL A 134 -10.54 -9.58 -11.73
CA VAL A 134 -10.02 -8.33 -11.19
C VAL A 134 -10.74 -8.06 -9.87
N VAL A 135 -9.99 -7.84 -8.79
CA VAL A 135 -10.56 -7.59 -7.46
C VAL A 135 -10.21 -6.18 -7.02
N TYR A 136 -11.23 -5.34 -6.85
CA TYR A 136 -11.08 -4.05 -6.20
C TYR A 136 -11.39 -4.18 -4.72
N LYS A 137 -10.53 -3.66 -3.84
CA LYS A 137 -10.79 -3.60 -2.40
C LYS A 137 -10.86 -2.15 -1.94
N LEU A 138 -11.80 -1.84 -1.06
CA LEU A 138 -12.05 -0.48 -0.58
C LEU A 138 -12.22 -0.46 0.94
N TRP A 139 -11.60 0.50 1.60
CA TRP A 139 -11.76 0.73 3.04
C TRP A 139 -11.47 2.18 3.41
N THR A 140 -12.02 2.62 4.55
CA THR A 140 -11.71 3.93 5.10
C THR A 140 -10.95 3.83 6.41
N THR A 141 -10.19 4.88 6.72
CA THR A 141 -9.39 4.97 7.94
C THR A 141 -9.63 6.31 8.64
N THR A 142 -9.31 6.35 9.93
CA THR A 142 -9.41 7.55 10.79
C THR A 142 -8.25 8.54 10.61
N GLY A 143 -7.29 8.21 9.75
CA GLY A 143 -6.09 9.00 9.43
C GLY A 143 -5.25 8.25 8.41
N ARG A 144 -3.92 8.51 8.35
CA ARG A 144 -3.02 7.80 7.43
C ARG A 144 -3.02 6.29 7.67
N GLY A 145 -3.57 5.53 6.74
CA GLY A 145 -3.56 4.08 6.71
C GLY A 145 -2.33 3.52 5.98
N ASP A 146 -2.52 2.36 5.36
CA ASP A 146 -1.51 1.65 4.59
C ASP A 146 -2.18 0.74 3.56
N TYR A 147 -1.77 0.87 2.30
CA TYR A 147 -2.31 0.06 1.19
C TYR A 147 -2.12 -1.45 1.37
N ARG A 148 -1.17 -1.85 2.23
CA ARG A 148 -0.83 -3.25 2.50
C ARG A 148 -1.46 -3.78 3.79
N ASP A 149 -2.04 -2.91 4.62
CA ASP A 149 -2.67 -3.27 5.89
C ASP A 149 -3.97 -2.49 6.11
N GLN A 150 -5.08 -3.14 5.80
CA GLN A 150 -6.44 -2.59 5.95
C GLN A 150 -6.83 -2.36 7.41
N THR A 151 -6.11 -2.97 8.36
CA THR A 151 -6.41 -2.82 9.79
C THR A 151 -5.78 -1.56 10.39
N LYS A 152 -4.76 -0.98 9.73
CA LYS A 152 -4.05 0.20 10.22
C LYS A 152 -4.97 1.42 10.21
N ARG A 153 -5.29 1.93 11.41
CA ARG A 153 -6.21 3.06 11.64
C ARG A 153 -7.60 2.86 11.03
N PHE A 154 -8.05 1.62 10.91
CA PHE A 154 -9.34 1.25 10.35
C PHE A 154 -10.50 2.11 10.89
N ALA A 155 -11.40 2.55 10.00
CA ALA A 155 -12.65 3.23 10.35
C ALA A 155 -13.86 2.39 9.91
N VAL A 156 -14.06 2.21 8.60
CA VAL A 156 -15.21 1.48 8.07
C VAL A 156 -14.82 0.61 6.88
N GLY A 157 -15.27 -0.65 6.95
CA GLY A 157 -15.38 -1.59 5.85
C GLY A 157 -14.06 -2.14 5.31
N THR A 158 -14.07 -3.40 4.85
CA THR A 158 -13.14 -3.95 3.87
C THR A 158 -13.97 -4.55 2.73
N GLY A 159 -14.53 -3.66 1.91
CA GLY A 159 -15.41 -4.05 0.81
C GLY A 159 -14.64 -4.57 -0.38
N SER A 160 -15.24 -5.47 -1.16
CA SER A 160 -14.65 -5.95 -2.41
C SER A 160 -15.62 -6.00 -3.58
N ILE A 161 -15.15 -5.59 -4.76
CA ILE A 161 -15.86 -5.76 -6.02
C ILE A 161 -15.00 -6.66 -6.90
N THR A 162 -15.54 -7.81 -7.30
CA THR A 162 -14.86 -8.78 -8.15
C THR A 162 -15.46 -8.76 -9.54
N LEU A 163 -14.64 -8.43 -10.55
CA LEU A 163 -14.95 -8.65 -11.95
C LEU A 163 -14.48 -10.06 -12.31
N ASN A 164 -15.41 -10.91 -12.74
CA ASN A 164 -15.14 -12.30 -13.08
C ASN A 164 -15.17 -12.50 -14.60
N TYR A 165 -14.05 -12.94 -15.17
CA TYR A 165 -13.85 -13.21 -16.60
C TYR A 165 -13.96 -14.72 -16.91
N GLY A 166 -14.27 -15.56 -15.92
CA GLY A 166 -14.27 -17.03 -16.02
C GLY A 166 -12.87 -17.63 -15.95
N GLY A 167 -12.74 -18.95 -15.81
CA GLY A 167 -11.44 -19.63 -15.72
C GLY A 167 -10.70 -19.39 -14.39
N THR A 168 -9.37 -19.49 -14.40
CA THR A 168 -8.51 -19.35 -13.22
C THR A 168 -7.48 -18.25 -13.43
N ASN A 169 -7.04 -17.61 -12.34
CA ASN A 169 -5.91 -16.68 -12.37
C ASN A 169 -4.61 -17.43 -12.69
N GLU A 170 -3.77 -16.80 -13.51
CA GLU A 170 -2.40 -17.26 -13.74
C GLU A 170 -1.58 -17.21 -12.44
N ALA A 171 -0.46 -17.93 -12.43
CA ALA A 171 0.50 -17.80 -11.34
C ALA A 171 0.99 -16.35 -11.24
N ALA A 172 0.96 -15.79 -10.03
CA ALA A 172 1.39 -14.42 -9.80
C ALA A 172 2.90 -14.29 -10.05
N ALA A 173 3.30 -13.40 -10.94
CA ALA A 173 4.70 -13.07 -11.17
C ALA A 173 5.30 -12.40 -9.93
N VAL A 174 6.62 -12.55 -9.72
CA VAL A 174 7.30 -11.75 -8.71
C VAL A 174 7.41 -10.29 -9.14
N LYS A 175 7.25 -9.37 -8.19
CA LYS A 175 7.62 -7.97 -8.43
C LYS A 175 9.14 -7.90 -8.49
N SER A 176 9.66 -7.33 -9.58
CA SER A 176 11.10 -7.21 -9.82
C SER A 176 11.49 -5.75 -9.93
N TYR A 177 12.43 -5.33 -9.09
CA TYR A 177 12.99 -3.98 -9.09
C TYR A 177 14.49 -4.10 -9.37
N SER A 178 14.96 -3.51 -10.47
CA SER A 178 16.37 -3.55 -10.85
C SER A 178 17.07 -2.22 -10.61
N ALA A 179 18.39 -2.28 -10.40
CA ALA A 179 19.27 -1.12 -10.28
C ALA A 179 18.77 -0.04 -9.28
N LYS A 180 18.25 -0.49 -8.13
CA LYS A 180 17.74 0.42 -7.08
C LYS A 180 18.90 0.93 -6.25
N LEU A 181 19.12 2.25 -6.31
CA LEU A 181 20.15 2.94 -5.55
C LEU A 181 19.60 3.39 -4.20
N LEU A 182 20.15 2.86 -3.11
CA LEU A 182 19.88 3.36 -1.76
C LEU A 182 21.11 4.11 -1.28
N TYR A 183 20.95 5.42 -1.06
CA TYR A 183 22.05 6.30 -0.66
C TYR A 183 22.30 6.22 0.84
N ALA A 184 23.57 6.33 1.22
CA ALA A 184 23.97 6.43 2.62
C ALA A 184 23.22 7.59 3.31
N PRO A 185 22.77 7.42 4.57
CA PRO A 185 21.98 8.41 5.26
C PRO A 185 22.78 9.68 5.50
N LEU A 186 22.25 10.81 5.06
CA LEU A 186 22.72 12.12 5.49
C LEU A 186 22.10 12.48 6.85
N ALA A 187 22.83 13.29 7.63
CA ALA A 187 22.42 13.63 8.99
C ALA A 187 21.04 14.30 9.05
N ASP A 188 20.65 15.05 8.01
CA ASP A 188 19.36 15.73 7.88
C ASP A 188 18.24 14.85 7.29
N GLY A 189 18.53 13.60 6.92
CA GLY A 189 17.59 12.66 6.32
C GLY A 189 17.23 12.96 4.85
N SER A 190 17.97 13.84 4.17
CA SER A 190 17.69 14.25 2.77
C SER A 190 18.12 13.23 1.70
N SER A 191 18.86 12.19 2.08
CA SER A 191 19.24 11.09 1.18
C SER A 191 18.07 10.15 0.90
N LYS A 192 17.97 9.64 -0.33
CA LYS A 192 17.03 8.57 -0.71
C LYS A 192 17.52 7.23 -0.17
N THR A 193 17.35 7.04 1.13
CA THR A 193 17.93 5.93 1.89
C THR A 193 16.99 4.74 2.00
N PHE A 194 15.68 4.98 1.98
CA PHE A 194 14.67 3.94 2.18
C PHE A 194 14.04 3.48 0.87
N ILE A 195 13.59 2.23 0.85
CA ILE A 195 12.85 1.66 -0.27
C ILE A 195 11.54 1.07 0.21
N SER A 196 10.54 1.12 -0.68
CA SER A 196 9.34 0.32 -0.55
C SER A 196 9.42 -0.92 -1.42
N THR A 197 9.24 -2.07 -0.81
CA THR A 197 9.04 -3.36 -1.49
C THR A 197 7.67 -3.44 -2.17
N TYR A 198 6.75 -2.54 -1.82
CA TYR A 198 5.43 -2.46 -2.42
C TYR A 198 5.44 -2.03 -3.88
N ASN A 199 6.16 -0.94 -4.17
CA ASN A 199 6.21 -0.29 -5.49
C ASN A 199 7.64 -0.09 -6.04
N GLY A 200 8.67 -0.44 -5.26
CA GLY A 200 10.08 -0.27 -5.65
C GLY A 200 10.60 1.17 -5.59
N GLU A 201 9.80 2.11 -5.07
CA GLU A 201 10.20 3.51 -4.96
C GLU A 201 11.17 3.73 -3.80
N THR A 202 12.06 4.71 -3.97
CA THR A 202 13.03 5.12 -2.95
C THR A 202 12.66 6.45 -2.35
N TYR A 203 12.78 6.57 -1.04
CA TYR A 203 12.28 7.70 -0.25
C TYR A 203 13.39 8.36 0.55
N GLN A 204 13.25 9.67 0.69
CA GLN A 204 13.99 10.43 1.69
C GLN A 204 13.27 10.31 3.03
N ILE A 205 14.04 10.36 4.10
CA ILE A 205 13.48 10.32 5.45
C ILE A 205 12.84 11.67 5.77
N SER A 206 13.42 12.76 5.26
CA SER A 206 12.92 14.13 5.40
C SER A 206 11.61 14.41 4.64
N GLN A 207 11.17 13.53 3.73
CA GLN A 207 9.83 13.61 3.14
C GLN A 207 8.72 13.43 4.19
N GLY A 208 9.08 12.91 5.37
CA GLY A 208 8.26 12.96 6.56
C GLY A 208 7.18 11.88 6.62
N VAL A 209 6.34 12.02 7.63
CA VAL A 209 5.45 10.96 8.11
C VAL A 209 4.51 10.41 7.03
N GLU A 210 4.10 11.22 6.04
CA GLU A 210 3.09 10.82 5.04
C GLU A 210 3.52 9.58 4.24
N TYR A 211 4.82 9.38 4.05
CA TYR A 211 5.37 8.23 3.33
C TYR A 211 5.86 7.10 4.25
N ALA A 212 5.78 7.26 5.57
CA ALA A 212 6.39 6.33 6.51
C ALA A 212 5.87 4.89 6.38
N SER A 213 4.60 4.72 5.98
CA SER A 213 4.00 3.42 5.72
C SER A 213 4.62 2.70 4.53
N PHE A 214 5.32 3.39 3.61
CA PHE A 214 6.02 2.78 2.47
C PHE A 214 7.46 2.38 2.78
N TRP A 215 8.08 2.91 3.83
CA TRP A 215 9.49 2.69 4.08
C TRP A 215 9.73 1.33 4.75
N ASP A 216 10.17 0.33 3.99
CA ASP A 216 10.36 -1.03 4.51
C ASP A 216 11.75 -1.23 5.11
N PHE A 217 12.80 -0.83 4.38
CA PHE A 217 14.17 -0.91 4.85
C PHE A 217 15.07 0.13 4.18
N GLY A 218 16.28 0.29 4.71
CA GLY A 218 17.27 1.23 4.22
C GLY A 218 18.69 0.73 4.23
N TYR A 219 19.54 1.42 3.47
CA TYR A 219 20.98 1.22 3.44
C TYR A 219 21.72 2.15 4.41
N TYR A 220 22.66 1.60 5.19
CA TYR A 220 23.64 2.40 5.92
C TYR A 220 25.03 1.78 5.86
N TYR A 221 26.04 2.61 6.13
CA TYR A 221 27.41 2.16 6.34
C TYR A 221 27.86 2.49 7.76
N GLY A 222 28.18 1.46 8.54
CA GLY A 222 28.72 1.63 9.90
C GLY A 222 30.21 1.33 9.99
N ASN A 223 30.92 1.93 10.95
CA ASN A 223 32.36 1.68 11.13
C ASN A 223 32.69 0.20 11.41
N THR A 224 31.81 -0.50 12.12
CA THR A 224 31.92 -1.95 12.38
C THR A 224 31.03 -2.77 11.44
N ASN A 225 29.86 -2.23 11.08
CA ASN A 225 28.87 -2.96 10.31
C ASN A 225 29.17 -2.96 8.80
N ASN A 226 30.02 -2.04 8.32
CA ASN A 226 30.24 -1.77 6.90
C ASN A 226 28.90 -1.58 6.15
N ALA A 227 28.85 -1.88 4.85
CA ALA A 227 27.63 -1.83 4.06
C ALA A 227 26.56 -2.76 4.64
N SER A 228 25.39 -2.21 4.94
CA SER A 228 24.35 -2.90 5.71
C SER A 228 22.95 -2.50 5.28
N LEU A 229 22.00 -3.40 5.45
CA LEU A 229 20.57 -3.12 5.36
C LEU A 229 19.92 -3.28 6.73
N ALA A 230 18.95 -2.44 7.05
CA ALA A 230 18.11 -2.57 8.25
C ALA A 230 16.67 -2.17 7.96
N SER A 231 15.72 -2.80 8.67
CA SER A 231 14.33 -2.36 8.69
C SER A 231 14.23 -0.91 9.15
N THR A 232 13.20 -0.20 8.73
CA THR A 232 13.00 1.17 9.21
C THR A 232 12.70 1.21 10.71
N TYR A 233 12.06 0.17 11.24
CA TYR A 233 11.86 -0.01 12.68
C TYR A 233 13.20 -0.10 13.43
N THR A 234 14.11 -1.00 13.06
CA THR A 234 15.38 -1.17 13.80
C THR A 234 16.53 -0.31 13.28
N TYR A 235 16.23 0.68 12.43
CA TYR A 235 17.24 1.49 11.78
C TYR A 235 18.15 2.20 12.79
N PRO A 236 19.48 2.15 12.61
CA PRO A 236 20.41 2.73 13.58
C PRO A 236 20.22 4.24 13.74
N LYS A 237 20.57 4.75 14.91
CA LYS A 237 20.56 6.18 15.23
C LYS A 237 21.67 6.89 14.46
N LEU A 238 21.33 7.53 13.36
CA LEU A 238 22.30 8.15 12.43
C LEU A 238 21.99 9.63 12.12
N PHE A 239 20.91 10.19 12.69
CA PHE A 239 20.39 11.49 12.25
C PHE A 239 20.61 12.60 13.27
N ASN A 240 20.85 13.81 12.77
CA ASN A 240 20.91 15.02 13.58
C ASN A 240 19.56 15.75 13.51
N HIS A 241 18.88 15.87 14.65
CA HIS A 241 17.54 16.45 14.71
C HIS A 241 17.48 17.97 14.96
N ASP A 242 18.59 18.59 15.38
CA ASP A 242 18.62 19.99 15.82
C ASP A 242 19.77 20.80 15.22
N ASN A 243 20.50 20.20 14.27
CA ASN A 243 21.71 20.77 13.66
C ASN A 243 22.81 21.13 14.66
N ASP A 244 22.76 20.57 15.88
CA ASP A 244 23.84 20.71 16.87
C ASP A 244 24.79 19.50 16.73
N PRO A 245 26.09 19.70 16.45
CA PRO A 245 27.05 18.60 16.36
C PRO A 245 27.33 17.91 17.71
N ASN A 246 26.86 18.47 18.83
CA ASN A 246 27.09 17.92 20.17
C ASN A 246 25.92 17.10 20.71
N THR A 247 24.79 17.04 20.00
CA THR A 247 23.66 16.22 20.41
C THR A 247 23.79 14.79 19.90
N ALA A 248 23.24 13.86 20.67
CA ALA A 248 23.26 12.46 20.30
C ALA A 248 22.43 12.25 19.03
N LEU A 249 22.96 11.45 18.09
CA LEU A 249 22.20 11.07 16.91
C LEU A 249 20.91 10.36 17.32
N VAL A 250 19.85 10.63 16.56
CA VAL A 250 18.51 10.12 16.81
C VAL A 250 18.10 9.05 15.80
N ALA A 251 17.05 8.31 16.14
CA ALA A 251 16.43 7.32 15.25
C ALA A 251 15.45 8.00 14.28
N VAL A 252 14.99 7.23 13.29
CA VAL A 252 13.99 7.65 12.28
C VAL A 252 12.74 8.24 12.93
N ALA A 253 12.22 7.58 13.97
CA ALA A 253 11.02 7.99 14.68
C ALA A 253 11.14 9.42 15.22
N THR A 254 12.27 9.76 15.85
CA THR A 254 12.53 11.09 16.41
C THR A 254 12.77 12.12 15.32
N LEU A 255 13.53 11.80 14.27
CA LEU A 255 13.78 12.73 13.17
C LEU A 255 12.47 13.16 12.48
N THR A 256 11.56 12.22 12.29
CA THR A 256 10.34 12.41 11.48
C THR A 256 9.10 12.73 12.29
N ASN A 257 9.15 12.62 13.62
CA ASN A 257 7.97 12.55 14.49
C ASN A 257 6.98 11.43 14.11
N THR A 258 7.48 10.35 13.52
CA THR A 258 6.71 9.12 13.29
C THR A 258 6.81 8.25 14.53
N PRO A 259 5.69 7.79 15.13
CA PRO A 259 5.74 6.80 16.20
C PRO A 259 6.50 5.55 15.77
N GLN A 260 7.31 4.98 16.66
CA GLN A 260 8.20 3.86 16.36
C GLN A 260 7.41 2.65 15.83
N GLU A 261 6.25 2.38 16.43
CA GLU A 261 5.30 1.33 16.05
C GLU A 261 4.65 1.53 14.68
N GLU A 262 4.79 2.70 14.06
CA GLU A 262 4.31 2.94 12.70
C GLU A 262 5.36 2.66 11.62
N LEU A 263 6.62 2.50 12.00
CA LEU A 263 7.71 2.13 11.09
C LEU A 263 7.65 0.63 10.78
N ASN A 264 8.03 0.28 9.55
CA ASN A 264 7.89 -1.08 9.07
C ASN A 264 9.04 -1.97 9.55
N HIS A 265 8.69 -3.22 9.78
CA HIS A 265 9.63 -4.29 10.00
C HIS A 265 10.06 -4.91 8.67
N ALA A 266 11.28 -5.42 8.64
CA ALA A 266 11.80 -6.24 7.54
C ALA A 266 12.91 -7.12 8.13
N TYR A 267 12.94 -8.39 7.74
CA TYR A 267 13.79 -9.40 8.36
C TYR A 267 14.74 -9.96 7.32
N PHE A 268 16.03 -10.07 7.64
CA PHE A 268 17.08 -10.39 6.67
C PHE A 268 17.97 -11.54 7.13
N THR A 269 18.43 -12.33 6.17
CA THR A 269 19.53 -13.28 6.35
C THR A 269 20.30 -13.43 5.05
N GLY A 270 21.60 -13.71 5.13
CA GLY A 270 22.37 -14.12 3.95
C GLY A 270 21.79 -15.40 3.36
N SER A 271 21.78 -15.48 2.02
CA SER A 271 21.28 -16.63 1.28
C SER A 271 22.43 -17.52 0.78
N SER A 272 22.13 -18.79 0.56
CA SER A 272 23.03 -19.72 -0.16
C SER A 272 22.79 -19.72 -1.68
N LYS A 273 21.82 -18.95 -2.17
CA LYS A 273 21.46 -18.84 -3.59
C LYS A 273 22.55 -18.14 -4.38
N THR A 274 22.73 -18.59 -5.63
CA THR A 274 23.61 -17.96 -6.61
C THR A 274 22.89 -16.86 -7.39
N SER A 275 23.63 -16.07 -8.17
CA SER A 275 23.02 -15.11 -9.11
C SER A 275 22.11 -15.80 -10.14
N ALA A 276 22.47 -17.01 -10.60
CA ALA A 276 21.62 -17.77 -11.52
C ALA A 276 20.31 -18.22 -10.86
N ASP A 277 20.35 -18.62 -9.58
CA ASP A 277 19.14 -18.94 -8.83
C ASP A 277 18.25 -17.70 -8.66
N PHE A 278 18.85 -16.54 -8.36
CA PHE A 278 18.14 -15.27 -8.29
C PHE A 278 17.44 -14.96 -9.61
N ASP A 279 18.16 -15.08 -10.74
CA ASP A 279 17.61 -14.79 -12.07
C ASP A 279 16.46 -15.73 -12.46
N ALA A 280 16.52 -17.00 -12.01
CA ALA A 280 15.49 -18.01 -12.29
C ALA A 280 14.14 -17.78 -11.57
N VAL A 281 14.10 -17.00 -10.49
CA VAL A 281 12.85 -16.67 -9.77
C VAL A 281 11.92 -15.85 -10.68
N ALA A 282 10.75 -16.39 -11.00
CA ALA A 282 9.78 -15.76 -11.92
C ALA A 282 8.39 -15.60 -11.30
N VAL A 283 7.95 -16.53 -10.46
CA VAL A 283 6.61 -16.53 -9.85
C VAL A 283 6.69 -16.54 -8.33
N LYS A 284 5.62 -16.08 -7.66
CA LYS A 284 5.60 -15.94 -6.19
C LYS A 284 5.97 -17.24 -5.45
N GLY A 285 5.62 -18.39 -6.02
CA GLY A 285 5.87 -19.70 -5.43
C GLY A 285 7.35 -20.08 -5.38
N ASP A 286 8.17 -19.51 -6.27
CA ASP A 286 9.62 -19.72 -6.28
C ASP A 286 10.30 -19.18 -5.01
N LEU A 287 9.61 -18.29 -4.28
CA LEU A 287 10.09 -17.67 -3.04
C LEU A 287 9.56 -18.37 -1.78
N ASP A 288 8.73 -19.41 -1.90
CA ASP A 288 8.07 -20.03 -0.73
C ASP A 288 9.04 -20.75 0.22
N PHE A 289 10.23 -21.12 -0.28
CA PHE A 289 11.29 -21.72 0.53
C PHE A 289 11.83 -20.77 1.62
N ILE A 290 11.66 -19.45 1.44
CA ILE A 290 12.16 -18.45 2.37
C ILE A 290 11.36 -18.52 3.66
N THR A 291 12.07 -18.66 4.77
CA THR A 291 11.52 -18.58 6.13
C THR A 291 11.85 -17.23 6.74
N LYS A 292 10.94 -16.66 7.53
CA LYS A 292 11.15 -15.36 8.20
C LYS A 292 12.45 -15.39 9.04
N PRO A 293 13.45 -14.55 8.71
CA PRO A 293 14.66 -14.44 9.52
C PRO A 293 14.38 -13.87 10.93
N ALA A 294 15.31 -14.09 11.86
CA ALA A 294 15.18 -13.59 13.23
C ALA A 294 15.66 -12.14 13.40
N THR A 295 16.50 -11.65 12.48
CA THR A 295 17.16 -10.35 12.56
C THR A 295 16.56 -9.36 11.59
N GLU A 296 16.42 -8.12 12.02
CA GLU A 296 15.91 -7.01 11.19
C GLU A 296 17.03 -6.20 10.52
N SER A 297 18.25 -6.74 10.51
CA SER A 297 19.38 -6.17 9.80
C SER A 297 20.29 -7.27 9.27
N VAL A 298 21.04 -6.92 8.22
CA VAL A 298 22.15 -7.70 7.67
C VAL A 298 23.32 -6.75 7.43
N THR A 299 24.52 -7.14 7.83
CA THR A 299 25.70 -6.28 7.85
C THR A 299 26.85 -6.93 7.10
N GLY A 300 27.87 -6.13 6.76
CA GLY A 300 29.07 -6.63 6.08
C GLY A 300 28.83 -7.07 4.64
N LEU A 301 27.84 -6.48 3.97
CA LEU A 301 27.45 -6.83 2.61
C LEU A 301 28.57 -6.57 1.60
N GLN A 302 28.65 -7.46 0.62
CA GLN A 302 29.60 -7.42 -0.49
C GLN A 302 28.88 -7.54 -1.83
N VAL A 303 29.53 -7.06 -2.89
CA VAL A 303 29.02 -7.20 -4.25
C VAL A 303 28.88 -8.68 -4.60
N GLY A 304 27.70 -9.06 -5.11
CA GLY A 304 27.34 -10.43 -5.45
C GLY A 304 26.59 -11.17 -4.34
N ASP A 305 26.48 -10.60 -3.14
CA ASP A 305 25.70 -11.21 -2.07
C ASP A 305 24.22 -11.32 -2.46
N ILE A 306 23.62 -12.45 -2.11
CA ILE A 306 22.18 -12.68 -2.17
C ILE A 306 21.64 -12.74 -0.75
N ILE A 307 20.56 -12.00 -0.48
CA ILE A 307 19.93 -11.87 0.82
C ILE A 307 18.49 -12.34 0.70
N GLU A 308 18.07 -13.19 1.62
CA GLU A 308 16.67 -13.57 1.82
C GLU A 308 16.02 -12.58 2.78
N PHE A 309 14.80 -12.15 2.46
CA PHE A 309 14.05 -11.29 3.36
C PHE A 309 12.57 -11.64 3.44
N VAL A 310 11.97 -11.21 4.54
CA VAL A 310 10.51 -11.15 4.74
C VAL A 310 10.14 -9.76 5.23
N ASP A 311 9.22 -9.09 4.55
CA ASP A 311 8.74 -7.76 4.94
C ASP A 311 7.79 -7.81 6.16
N GLY A 312 7.35 -6.63 6.61
CA GLY A 312 6.44 -6.48 7.75
C GLY A 312 5.04 -7.06 7.52
N TYR A 313 4.70 -7.36 6.27
CA TYR A 313 3.39 -7.89 5.83
C TYR A 313 3.47 -9.39 5.48
N GLY A 314 4.64 -10.01 5.65
CA GLY A 314 4.88 -11.43 5.40
C GLY A 314 5.23 -11.80 3.96
N LYS A 315 5.46 -10.82 3.08
CA LYS A 315 5.93 -11.06 1.71
C LYS A 315 7.39 -11.47 1.75
N LYS A 316 7.70 -12.54 1.02
CA LYS A 316 9.06 -13.09 0.92
C LYS A 316 9.78 -12.53 -0.30
N GLY A 317 11.09 -12.41 -0.24
CA GLY A 317 11.87 -11.95 -1.38
C GLY A 317 13.37 -12.20 -1.29
N LEU A 318 14.04 -11.95 -2.40
CA LEU A 318 15.49 -11.96 -2.54
C LEU A 318 15.99 -10.57 -2.92
N ILE A 319 17.16 -10.21 -2.39
CA ILE A 319 17.91 -9.01 -2.76
C ILE A 319 19.27 -9.47 -3.28
N ARG A 320 19.73 -8.93 -4.41
CA ARG A 320 21.09 -9.08 -4.91
C ARG A 320 21.83 -7.77 -4.79
N VAL A 321 23.01 -7.78 -4.17
CA VAL A 321 23.90 -6.62 -4.14
C VAL A 321 24.64 -6.52 -5.46
N VAL A 322 24.32 -5.51 -6.25
CA VAL A 322 24.88 -5.28 -7.59
C VAL A 322 26.18 -4.49 -7.50
N SER A 323 26.18 -3.42 -6.72
CA SER A 323 27.36 -2.57 -6.52
C SER A 323 27.31 -1.86 -5.16
N ILE A 324 28.47 -1.48 -4.63
CA ILE A 324 28.60 -0.63 -3.45
C ILE A 324 29.58 0.48 -3.83
N ASN A 325 29.17 1.73 -3.66
CA ASN A 325 30.00 2.90 -3.95
C ASN A 325 30.20 3.73 -2.69
N GLY A 326 31.47 3.89 -2.30
CA GLY A 326 31.86 4.69 -1.14
C GLY A 326 31.55 4.03 0.20
N THR A 327 31.33 4.85 1.22
CA THR A 327 31.02 4.44 2.60
C THR A 327 29.78 5.19 3.12
N PHE A 328 29.94 6.30 3.82
CA PHE A 328 28.88 7.07 4.49
C PHE A 328 28.80 8.55 4.07
N GLY A 329 29.46 8.91 2.96
CA GLY A 329 29.49 10.27 2.42
C GLY A 329 28.32 10.61 1.50
N THR A 330 28.23 11.89 1.14
CA THR A 330 27.25 12.35 0.15
C THR A 330 27.51 11.70 -1.21
N GLY A 331 26.49 11.04 -1.75
CA GLY A 331 26.56 10.35 -3.03
C GLY A 331 26.98 8.88 -2.93
N ASP A 332 27.36 8.40 -1.75
CA ASP A 332 27.67 6.98 -1.50
C ASP A 332 26.36 6.17 -1.49
N TYR A 333 26.39 4.94 -2.01
CA TYR A 333 25.20 4.11 -2.17
C TYR A 333 25.50 2.61 -2.20
N ILE A 334 24.43 1.82 -2.04
CA ILE A 334 24.34 0.43 -2.49
C ILE A 334 23.34 0.33 -3.64
N GLU A 335 23.68 -0.45 -4.65
CA GLU A 335 22.79 -0.77 -5.78
C GLU A 335 22.26 -2.19 -5.62
N LEU A 336 20.95 -2.34 -5.74
CA LEU A 336 20.24 -3.59 -5.48
C LEU A 336 19.35 -3.99 -6.65
N ASP A 337 19.31 -5.30 -6.93
CA ASP A 337 18.16 -5.92 -7.60
C ASP A 337 17.32 -6.64 -6.55
N ILE A 338 16.00 -6.53 -6.64
CA ILE A 338 15.06 -7.04 -5.64
C ILE A 338 13.96 -7.82 -6.36
N LYS A 339 13.67 -9.02 -5.86
CA LYS A 339 12.50 -9.82 -6.26
C LYS A 339 11.66 -10.10 -5.03
N VAL A 340 10.37 -9.79 -5.07
CA VAL A 340 9.47 -9.94 -3.93
C VAL A 340 8.12 -10.53 -4.35
N GLN A 341 7.51 -11.30 -3.47
CA GLN A 341 6.15 -11.77 -3.66
C GLN A 341 5.20 -10.56 -3.82
N PRO A 342 4.28 -10.60 -4.79
CA PRO A 342 3.34 -9.51 -5.03
C PRO A 342 2.29 -9.35 -3.94
#